data_AF-A0A8J1U1G3-F1
#
_entry.id   AF-A0A8J1U1G3-F1
#
_cell.length_a   1.000
_cell.length_b   1.000
_cell.length_c   1.000
_cell.angle_alpha   90.00
_cell.angle_beta   90.00
_cell.angle_gamma   90.00
#
_symmetry.space_group_name_H-M   'P 1'
#
loop_
_entity.id
_entity.type
_entity.pdbx_description
1 polymer ?
#
loop_
_entity_poly.entity_id
_entity_poly.type
_entity_poly.pdbx_seq_one_letter_code
_entity_poly.pdbx_strand_id
1 'polypeptide(L)'
;MPGPGQVQGMSAVCNVYDQVEELRGKLHLKDRDFKAFYECSQREKHVNDHKIINLRQRNREQWKALAKRSNGDETVIKTAFETKRDERLSMQRYTASEAIVNMDQKVCEAVKMLNSMRHERMEREQRINDLQTTLERMESLSSPNNSETDDDQIVRRLENCLDKAQMKFDTAFNIGSRYEDIHQTLKNESLQYSGKLEAMEKALIHQREELKELRKMKAEALQAREQAKKEMSKFEQETYEASRQRHQQLQTTRKEVDQRKEMAEKVERRANRATMIVDHQQDQKTSQMKQQKQKHQRQILTYEHAFDRIKQATGVTDIDDVVARVMTQRDTHVHLTKQKTEKEQQRSRLVEMKAKLQKEYHDMKFSGENKLSKSQQKLETAQEELRKLELKNEKSRDKLERVGTVLVKVKTGMKSLEDKLREVHILPPDRNYSISGDVTETTSICCKKVDRLMDSMTPGRTPSKITSELASDEFHEFLAERLPTENIRIQVQEHTDANISEFDFDSAEENEDSFTRDDIKKNGQRLLDSKLKPKKKRGKRK
;
A
#
# COMPACT_ATOMS: atom_id res chain seq x y z
N MET A 1 -9.71 -165.80 -10.86
CA MET A 1 -9.58 -167.25 -10.65
C MET A 1 -10.77 -167.78 -9.86
N PRO A 2 -11.86 -168.18 -10.52
CA PRO A 2 -12.62 -169.35 -10.12
C PRO A 2 -12.04 -170.60 -10.82
N GLY A 3 -12.08 -171.76 -10.17
CA GLY A 3 -12.21 -173.04 -10.90
C GLY A 3 -13.65 -173.19 -11.43
N PRO A 4 -14.03 -174.26 -12.16
CA PRO A 4 -13.58 -175.63 -11.87
C PRO A 4 -13.45 -176.58 -13.10
N GLY A 5 -13.19 -177.86 -12.83
CA GLY A 5 -13.95 -178.95 -13.48
C GLY A 5 -13.55 -179.40 -14.88
N GLN A 6 -12.61 -180.35 -14.97
CA GLN A 6 -12.58 -181.31 -16.08
C GLN A 6 -13.68 -182.37 -15.87
N VAL A 7 -14.39 -182.72 -16.95
CA VAL A 7 -15.16 -183.98 -17.06
C VAL A 7 -14.76 -184.66 -18.38
N GLN A 8 -14.65 -185.99 -18.34
CA GLN A 8 -14.14 -186.83 -19.44
C GLN A 8 -15.11 -186.90 -20.64
N GLY A 9 -14.58 -187.15 -21.84
CA GLY A 9 -15.40 -187.18 -23.06
C GLY A 9 -14.71 -187.59 -24.38
N MET A 10 -13.75 -188.52 -24.34
CA MET A 10 -13.44 -189.37 -25.51
C MET A 10 -14.16 -190.70 -25.29
N SER A 11 -14.70 -191.42 -26.28
CA SER A 11 -14.51 -191.37 -27.73
C SER A 11 -15.79 -191.84 -28.45
N ALA A 12 -16.24 -191.09 -29.46
CA ALA A 12 -17.17 -191.58 -30.48
C ALA A 12 -16.67 -191.13 -31.86
N VAL A 13 -16.60 -192.06 -32.81
CA VAL A 13 -16.10 -191.81 -34.17
C VAL A 13 -17.16 -191.05 -34.96
N CYS A 14 -16.88 -189.79 -35.32
CA CYS A 14 -17.73 -188.97 -36.18
C CYS A 14 -17.00 -188.44 -37.41
N ASN A 15 -17.80 -188.06 -38.41
CA ASN A 15 -17.42 -187.94 -39.81
C ASN A 15 -16.77 -186.58 -40.14
N VAL A 16 -15.98 -186.50 -41.22
CA VAL A 16 -15.23 -185.29 -41.63
C VAL A 16 -16.16 -184.08 -41.86
N TYR A 17 -17.42 -184.33 -42.20
CA TYR A 17 -18.43 -183.30 -42.42
C TYR A 17 -18.69 -182.43 -41.17
N ASP A 18 -18.75 -183.04 -39.99
CA ASP A 18 -19.07 -182.35 -38.72
C ASP A 18 -17.96 -181.35 -38.34
N GLN A 19 -16.69 -181.70 -38.61
CA GLN A 19 -15.55 -180.80 -38.39
C GLN A 19 -15.56 -179.57 -39.31
N VAL A 20 -16.03 -179.72 -40.56
CA VAL A 20 -16.16 -178.59 -41.49
C VAL A 20 -17.27 -177.63 -41.04
N GLU A 21 -18.37 -178.14 -40.51
CA GLU A 21 -19.47 -177.32 -40.01
C GLU A 21 -19.09 -176.62 -38.70
N GLU A 22 -18.38 -177.29 -37.79
CA GLU A 22 -17.83 -176.67 -36.56
C GLU A 22 -16.81 -175.56 -36.89
N LEU A 23 -15.95 -175.76 -37.90
CA LEU A 23 -15.00 -174.74 -38.37
C LEU A 23 -15.73 -173.54 -39.02
N ARG A 24 -16.78 -173.77 -39.80
CA ARG A 24 -17.63 -172.68 -40.34
C ARG A 24 -18.31 -171.89 -39.22
N GLY A 25 -18.82 -172.58 -38.19
CA GLY A 25 -19.37 -171.94 -36.99
C GLY A 25 -18.35 -171.08 -36.25
N LYS A 26 -17.14 -171.60 -36.03
CA LYS A 26 -16.02 -170.85 -35.41
C LYS A 26 -15.60 -169.63 -36.23
N LEU A 27 -15.56 -169.74 -37.57
CA LEU A 27 -15.20 -168.63 -38.45
C LEU A 27 -16.28 -167.54 -38.45
N HIS A 28 -17.56 -167.92 -38.50
CA HIS A 28 -18.66 -166.96 -38.45
C HIS A 28 -18.78 -166.27 -37.07
N LEU A 29 -18.45 -166.98 -35.98
CA LEU A 29 -18.32 -166.37 -34.66
C LEU A 29 -17.17 -165.36 -34.62
N LYS A 30 -16.01 -165.68 -35.21
CA LYS A 30 -14.88 -164.75 -35.32
C LYS A 30 -15.19 -163.52 -36.16
N ASP A 31 -15.90 -163.66 -37.29
CA ASP A 31 -16.34 -162.51 -38.09
C ASP A 31 -17.31 -161.62 -37.30
N ARG A 32 -18.21 -162.23 -36.51
CA ARG A 32 -19.14 -161.52 -35.63
C ARG A 32 -18.42 -160.80 -34.48
N ASP A 33 -17.41 -161.42 -33.88
CA ASP A 33 -16.53 -160.80 -32.88
C ASP A 33 -15.74 -159.64 -33.50
N PHE A 34 -15.08 -159.83 -34.66
CA PHE A 34 -14.36 -158.77 -35.35
C PHE A 34 -15.27 -157.59 -35.69
N LYS A 35 -16.49 -157.86 -36.15
CA LYS A 35 -17.50 -156.82 -36.39
C LYS A 35 -17.89 -156.11 -35.09
N ALA A 36 -18.13 -156.83 -34.00
CA ALA A 36 -18.44 -156.25 -32.70
C ALA A 36 -17.29 -155.39 -32.15
N PHE A 37 -16.04 -155.86 -32.22
CA PHE A 37 -14.85 -155.10 -31.83
C PHE A 37 -14.64 -153.85 -32.70
N TYR A 38 -14.81 -153.95 -34.01
CA TYR A 38 -14.72 -152.82 -34.92
C TYR A 38 -15.82 -151.78 -34.63
N GLU A 39 -17.07 -152.21 -34.48
CA GLU A 39 -18.16 -151.31 -34.11
C GLU A 39 -17.96 -150.68 -32.73
N CYS A 40 -17.45 -151.42 -31.73
CA CYS A 40 -17.10 -150.86 -30.42
C CYS A 40 -15.96 -149.84 -30.51
N SER A 41 -14.90 -150.12 -31.27
CA SER A 41 -13.80 -149.17 -31.48
C SER A 41 -14.26 -147.91 -32.23
N GLN A 42 -15.15 -148.05 -33.22
CA GLN A 42 -15.71 -146.89 -33.94
C GLN A 42 -16.69 -146.10 -33.06
N ARG A 43 -17.51 -146.76 -32.22
CA ARG A 43 -18.31 -146.07 -31.17
C ARG A 43 -17.42 -145.32 -30.19
N GLU A 44 -16.33 -145.92 -29.74
CA GLU A 44 -15.37 -145.29 -28.82
C GLU A 44 -14.63 -144.11 -29.48
N LYS A 45 -14.25 -144.20 -30.75
CA LYS A 45 -13.74 -143.06 -31.52
C LYS A 45 -14.78 -141.94 -31.63
N HIS A 46 -16.03 -142.25 -32.00
CA HIS A 46 -17.09 -141.24 -32.04
C HIS A 46 -17.35 -140.59 -30.68
N VAL A 47 -17.34 -141.35 -29.58
CA VAL A 47 -17.43 -140.81 -28.21
C VAL A 47 -16.23 -139.91 -27.90
N ASN A 48 -15.02 -140.29 -28.29
CA ASN A 48 -13.81 -139.48 -28.12
C ASN A 48 -13.83 -138.21 -29.00
N ASP A 49 -14.30 -138.27 -30.23
CA ASP A 49 -14.49 -137.11 -31.12
C ASP A 49 -15.52 -136.14 -30.54
N HIS A 50 -16.67 -136.63 -30.07
CA HIS A 50 -17.65 -135.83 -29.34
C HIS A 50 -17.04 -135.22 -28.07
N LYS A 51 -16.19 -135.95 -27.34
CA LYS A 51 -15.48 -135.44 -26.15
C LYS A 51 -14.47 -134.34 -26.52
N ILE A 52 -13.73 -134.48 -27.63
CA ILE A 52 -12.82 -133.46 -28.15
C ILE A 52 -13.59 -132.21 -28.58
N ILE A 53 -14.72 -132.35 -29.28
CA ILE A 53 -15.58 -131.23 -29.66
C ILE A 53 -16.09 -130.48 -28.42
N ASN A 54 -16.62 -131.22 -27.42
CA ASN A 54 -17.07 -130.65 -26.15
C ASN A 54 -15.94 -129.94 -25.37
N LEU A 55 -14.73 -130.50 -25.35
CA LEU A 55 -13.58 -129.87 -24.71
C LEU A 55 -13.13 -128.60 -25.45
N ARG A 56 -13.12 -128.60 -26.79
CA ARG A 56 -12.82 -127.41 -27.61
C ARG A 56 -13.86 -126.31 -27.42
N GLN A 57 -15.15 -126.67 -27.31
CA GLN A 57 -16.22 -125.72 -27.01
C GLN A 57 -16.03 -125.11 -25.62
N ARG A 58 -15.84 -125.94 -24.58
CA ARG A 58 -15.59 -125.45 -23.20
C ARG A 58 -14.36 -124.55 -23.11
N ASN A 59 -13.27 -124.90 -23.80
CA ASN A 59 -12.06 -124.07 -23.83
C ASN A 59 -12.36 -122.71 -24.51
N ARG A 60 -13.08 -122.70 -25.63
CA ARG A 60 -13.54 -121.47 -26.30
C ARG A 60 -14.48 -120.63 -25.43
N GLU A 61 -15.33 -121.26 -24.62
CA GLU A 61 -16.19 -120.60 -23.63
C GLU A 61 -15.38 -120.00 -22.48
N GLN A 62 -14.35 -120.70 -21.98
CA GLN A 62 -13.41 -120.20 -20.98
C GLN A 62 -12.60 -118.99 -21.50
N TRP A 63 -12.10 -119.02 -22.73
CA TRP A 63 -11.46 -117.85 -23.36
C TRP A 63 -12.42 -116.67 -23.50
N LYS A 64 -13.68 -116.90 -23.89
CA LYS A 64 -14.71 -115.86 -23.91
C LYS A 64 -15.01 -115.31 -22.51
N ALA A 65 -15.03 -116.15 -21.47
CA ALA A 65 -15.23 -115.72 -20.09
C ALA A 65 -14.04 -114.91 -19.55
N LEU A 66 -12.80 -115.33 -19.83
CA LEU A 66 -11.59 -114.58 -19.49
C LEU A 66 -11.54 -113.23 -20.21
N ALA A 67 -11.82 -113.19 -21.52
CA ALA A 67 -11.89 -111.94 -22.28
C ALA A 67 -12.99 -111.00 -21.75
N LYS A 68 -14.18 -111.53 -21.40
CA LYS A 68 -15.24 -110.74 -20.75
C LYS A 68 -14.82 -110.19 -19.38
N ARG A 69 -14.05 -110.95 -18.60
CA ARG A 69 -13.57 -110.51 -17.28
C ARG A 69 -12.46 -109.48 -17.38
N SER A 70 -11.50 -109.67 -18.30
CA SER A 70 -10.39 -108.73 -18.53
C SER A 70 -10.85 -107.42 -19.18
N ASN A 71 -11.79 -107.49 -20.13
CA ASN A 71 -12.29 -106.30 -20.83
C ASN A 71 -13.46 -105.65 -20.07
N GLY A 72 -14.06 -106.34 -19.10
CA GLY A 72 -15.17 -105.84 -18.28
C GLY A 72 -14.78 -104.55 -17.57
N ASP A 73 -13.67 -104.57 -16.83
CA ASP A 73 -13.15 -103.40 -16.12
C ASP A 73 -12.84 -102.23 -17.08
N GLU A 74 -12.23 -102.51 -18.24
CA GLU A 74 -11.96 -101.49 -19.27
C GLU A 74 -13.26 -100.88 -19.84
N THR A 75 -14.31 -101.67 -20.03
CA THR A 75 -15.63 -101.16 -20.49
C THR A 75 -16.35 -100.33 -19.43
N VAL A 76 -16.26 -100.71 -18.15
CA VAL A 76 -16.84 -99.95 -17.03
C VAL A 76 -16.13 -98.59 -16.88
N ILE A 77 -14.80 -98.55 -16.98
CA ILE A 77 -14.03 -97.30 -16.94
C ILE A 77 -14.36 -96.42 -18.17
N LYS A 78 -14.48 -97.00 -19.38
CA LYS A 78 -14.84 -96.24 -20.59
C LYS A 78 -16.23 -95.61 -20.52
N THR A 79 -17.21 -96.30 -19.94
CA THR A 79 -18.59 -95.80 -19.78
C THR A 79 -18.71 -94.78 -18.65
N ALA A 80 -18.02 -94.98 -17.52
CA ALA A 80 -18.02 -94.03 -16.41
C ALA A 80 -17.33 -92.69 -16.74
N PHE A 81 -16.31 -92.69 -17.60
CA PHE A 81 -15.53 -91.51 -17.96
C PHE A 81 -15.67 -91.11 -19.44
N GLU A 82 -16.89 -91.19 -19.97
CA GLU A 82 -17.19 -90.83 -21.36
C GLU A 82 -16.95 -89.34 -21.66
N THR A 83 -17.33 -88.46 -20.73
CA THR A 83 -17.13 -87.00 -20.81
C THR A 83 -15.75 -86.53 -20.31
N LYS A 84 -15.07 -87.36 -19.50
CA LYS A 84 -13.87 -87.04 -18.73
C LYS A 84 -12.63 -87.69 -19.36
N ARG A 85 -12.16 -87.09 -20.45
CA ARG A 85 -11.12 -87.65 -21.33
C ARG A 85 -9.80 -87.91 -20.59
N ASP A 86 -9.36 -86.98 -19.76
CA ASP A 86 -8.03 -87.03 -19.15
C ASP A 86 -8.00 -88.05 -18.01
N GLU A 87 -9.08 -88.11 -17.22
CA GLU A 87 -9.25 -89.15 -16.22
C GLU A 87 -9.39 -90.53 -16.85
N ARG A 88 -10.11 -90.65 -17.99
CA ARG A 88 -10.18 -91.92 -18.76
C ARG A 88 -8.80 -92.37 -19.25
N LEU A 89 -7.96 -91.44 -19.73
CA LEU A 89 -6.59 -91.75 -20.16
C LEU A 89 -5.69 -92.15 -18.98
N SER A 90 -5.81 -91.46 -17.85
CA SER A 90 -5.09 -91.76 -16.60
C SER A 90 -5.40 -93.15 -16.03
N MET A 91 -6.50 -93.79 -16.43
CA MET A 91 -7.02 -94.99 -15.78
C MET A 91 -7.18 -96.22 -16.69
N GLN A 92 -6.64 -96.19 -17.92
CA GLN A 92 -6.77 -97.31 -18.88
C GLN A 92 -6.16 -98.65 -18.43
N ARG A 93 -5.34 -98.66 -17.37
CA ARG A 93 -4.64 -99.86 -16.87
C ARG A 93 -5.04 -100.24 -15.44
N TYR A 94 -6.00 -99.56 -14.84
CA TYR A 94 -6.48 -99.87 -13.49
C TYR A 94 -7.61 -100.91 -13.52
N THR A 95 -7.65 -101.72 -12.49
CA THR A 95 -8.84 -102.49 -12.09
C THR A 95 -9.95 -101.52 -11.67
N ALA A 96 -11.22 -101.89 -11.83
CA ALA A 96 -12.34 -101.03 -11.43
C ALA A 96 -12.25 -100.54 -9.96
N SER A 97 -11.73 -101.38 -9.05
CA SER A 97 -11.49 -101.01 -7.65
C SER A 97 -10.40 -99.95 -7.46
N GLU A 98 -9.32 -100.01 -8.25
CA GLU A 98 -8.20 -99.06 -8.18
C GLU A 98 -8.60 -97.70 -8.78
N ALA A 99 -9.44 -97.70 -9.82
CA ALA A 99 -10.03 -96.49 -10.38
C ALA A 99 -10.94 -95.75 -9.39
N ILE A 100 -11.71 -96.49 -8.57
CA ILE A 100 -12.51 -95.90 -7.47
C ILE A 100 -11.59 -95.23 -6.45
N VAL A 101 -10.57 -95.94 -5.93
CA VAL A 101 -9.63 -95.38 -4.94
C VAL A 101 -8.88 -94.15 -5.49
N ASN A 102 -8.48 -94.16 -6.77
CA ASN A 102 -7.84 -93.00 -7.40
C ASN A 102 -8.79 -91.78 -7.50
N MET A 103 -10.08 -92.03 -7.75
CA MET A 103 -11.10 -90.99 -7.79
C MET A 103 -11.44 -90.46 -6.40
N ASP A 104 -11.58 -91.33 -5.41
CA ASP A 104 -11.80 -90.93 -4.02
C ASP A 104 -10.65 -90.08 -3.50
N GLN A 105 -9.40 -90.42 -3.85
CA GLN A 105 -8.22 -89.61 -3.55
C GLN A 105 -8.28 -88.23 -4.24
N LYS A 106 -8.60 -88.17 -5.54
CA LYS A 106 -8.77 -86.91 -6.28
C LYS A 106 -9.90 -86.04 -5.70
N VAL A 107 -11.01 -86.65 -5.28
CA VAL A 107 -12.11 -85.97 -4.59
C VAL A 107 -11.64 -85.45 -3.22
N CYS A 108 -10.88 -86.24 -2.45
CA CYS A 108 -10.30 -85.79 -1.18
C CYS A 108 -9.32 -84.62 -1.36
N GLU A 109 -8.49 -84.64 -2.41
CA GLU A 109 -7.60 -83.53 -2.76
C GLU A 109 -8.38 -82.28 -3.18
N ALA A 110 -9.39 -82.42 -4.05
CA ALA A 110 -10.28 -81.33 -4.43
C ALA A 110 -11.06 -80.73 -3.24
N VAL A 111 -11.50 -81.57 -2.29
CA VAL A 111 -12.16 -81.13 -1.04
C VAL A 111 -11.18 -80.42 -0.12
N LYS A 112 -9.93 -80.88 0.01
CA LYS A 112 -8.88 -80.17 0.76
C LYS A 112 -8.57 -78.80 0.13
N MET A 113 -8.47 -78.74 -1.19
CA MET A 113 -8.29 -77.47 -1.92
C MET A 113 -9.50 -76.53 -1.75
N LEU A 114 -10.73 -77.07 -1.81
CA LEU A 114 -11.93 -76.28 -1.55
C LEU A 114 -11.99 -75.76 -0.11
N ASN A 115 -11.57 -76.56 0.86
CA ASN A 115 -11.57 -76.17 2.27
C ASN A 115 -10.49 -75.12 2.59
N SER A 116 -9.30 -75.20 1.99
CA SER A 116 -8.28 -74.14 2.11
C SER A 116 -8.76 -72.84 1.45
N MET A 117 -9.28 -72.89 0.23
CA MET A 117 -9.87 -71.70 -0.44
C MET A 117 -11.04 -71.09 0.35
N ARG A 118 -11.86 -71.91 1.02
CA ARG A 118 -12.94 -71.44 1.93
C ARG A 118 -12.37 -70.76 3.19
N HIS A 119 -11.30 -71.31 3.77
CA HIS A 119 -10.63 -70.71 4.93
C HIS A 119 -10.01 -69.36 4.57
N GLU A 120 -9.25 -69.26 3.47
CA GLU A 120 -8.69 -67.97 3.04
C GLU A 120 -9.78 -66.95 2.69
N ARG A 121 -10.91 -67.39 2.12
CA ARG A 121 -12.08 -66.51 1.90
C ARG A 121 -12.60 -65.97 3.23
N MET A 122 -12.78 -66.84 4.23
CA MET A 122 -13.27 -66.46 5.56
C MET A 122 -12.32 -65.48 6.25
N GLU A 123 -11.00 -65.68 6.16
CA GLU A 123 -10.01 -64.73 6.71
C GLU A 123 -10.08 -63.37 6.01
N ARG A 124 -10.23 -63.35 4.69
CA ARG A 124 -10.40 -62.10 3.92
C ARG A 124 -11.72 -61.40 4.28
N GLU A 125 -12.82 -62.14 4.47
CA GLU A 125 -14.10 -61.58 4.92
C GLU A 125 -14.02 -61.03 6.34
N GLN A 126 -13.39 -61.73 7.29
CA GLN A 126 -13.11 -61.21 8.63
C GLN A 126 -12.27 -59.94 8.56
N ARG A 127 -11.21 -59.92 7.73
CA ARG A 127 -10.36 -58.75 7.58
C ARG A 127 -11.07 -57.56 6.95
N ILE A 128 -12.02 -57.79 6.04
CA ILE A 128 -12.89 -56.74 5.49
C ILE A 128 -13.80 -56.19 6.59
N ASN A 129 -14.41 -57.04 7.42
CA ASN A 129 -15.26 -56.60 8.53
C ASN A 129 -14.46 -55.80 9.59
N ASP A 130 -13.23 -56.21 9.91
CA ASP A 130 -12.32 -55.43 10.78
C ASP A 130 -12.01 -54.06 10.19
N LEU A 131 -11.76 -53.99 8.87
CA LEU A 131 -11.49 -52.73 8.18
C LEU A 131 -12.74 -51.84 8.08
N GLN A 132 -13.93 -52.43 7.91
CA GLN A 132 -15.20 -51.70 7.94
C GLN A 132 -15.51 -51.14 9.32
N THR A 133 -15.44 -51.95 10.38
CA THR A 133 -15.67 -51.48 11.76
C THR A 133 -14.64 -50.44 12.21
N THR A 134 -13.38 -50.54 11.76
CA THR A 134 -12.38 -49.49 12.03
C THR A 134 -12.63 -48.22 11.20
N LEU A 135 -13.11 -48.31 9.96
CA LEU A 135 -13.57 -47.17 9.17
C LEU A 135 -14.78 -46.49 9.82
N GLU A 136 -15.84 -47.22 10.17
CA GLU A 136 -17.02 -46.70 10.88
C GLU A 136 -16.64 -45.99 12.19
N ARG A 137 -15.67 -46.55 12.94
CA ARG A 137 -15.13 -45.91 14.15
C ARG A 137 -14.34 -44.63 13.83
N MET A 138 -13.62 -44.57 12.71
CA MET A 138 -12.94 -43.35 12.28
C MET A 138 -13.91 -42.31 11.71
N GLU A 139 -14.95 -42.71 11.00
CA GLU A 139 -16.00 -41.84 10.46
C GLU A 139 -16.89 -41.26 11.57
N SER A 140 -17.19 -42.02 12.62
CA SER A 140 -17.89 -41.50 13.80
C SER A 140 -17.04 -40.54 14.64
N LEU A 141 -15.71 -40.70 14.66
CA LEU A 141 -14.78 -39.75 15.29
C LEU A 141 -14.46 -38.54 14.40
N SER A 142 -14.48 -38.71 13.07
CA SER A 142 -14.16 -37.68 12.07
C SER A 142 -15.40 -36.93 11.56
N SER A 143 -16.60 -37.40 11.90
CA SER A 143 -17.83 -36.63 11.73
C SER A 143 -17.65 -35.33 12.53
N PRO A 144 -17.63 -34.15 11.90
CA PRO A 144 -17.61 -32.92 12.65
C PRO A 144 -18.91 -32.86 13.44
N ASN A 145 -18.82 -32.95 14.76
CA ASN A 145 -19.94 -32.67 15.63
C ASN A 145 -20.32 -31.21 15.37
N ASN A 146 -21.38 -31.00 14.57
CA ASN A 146 -21.87 -29.68 14.19
C ASN A 146 -22.53 -28.93 15.36
N SER A 147 -22.52 -29.51 16.56
CA SER A 147 -22.61 -28.76 17.81
C SER A 147 -21.30 -28.02 18.02
N GLU A 148 -21.32 -26.68 18.01
CA GLU A 148 -20.23 -25.90 18.61
C GLU A 148 -19.91 -26.50 19.99
N THR A 149 -18.67 -26.92 20.19
CA THR A 149 -18.31 -27.46 21.51
C THR A 149 -18.28 -26.30 22.50
N ASP A 150 -18.59 -26.57 23.77
CA ASP A 150 -18.47 -25.54 24.82
C ASP A 150 -17.05 -24.95 24.84
N ASP A 151 -16.05 -25.77 24.48
CA ASP A 151 -14.66 -25.38 24.26
C ASP A 151 -14.49 -24.32 23.15
N ASP A 152 -15.14 -24.47 21.98
CA ASP A 152 -15.12 -23.44 20.92
C ASP A 152 -15.68 -22.11 21.42
N GLN A 153 -16.75 -22.15 22.21
CA GLN A 153 -17.35 -20.96 22.81
C GLN A 153 -16.48 -20.36 23.93
N ILE A 154 -15.69 -21.16 24.62
CA ILE A 154 -14.68 -20.71 25.59
C ILE A 154 -13.51 -20.06 24.85
N VAL A 155 -12.99 -20.68 23.79
CA VAL A 155 -11.91 -20.13 22.93
C VAL A 155 -12.31 -18.76 22.40
N ARG A 156 -13.46 -18.63 21.73
CA ARG A 156 -13.95 -17.32 21.24
C ARG A 156 -14.09 -16.29 22.35
N ARG A 157 -14.50 -16.69 23.57
CA ARG A 157 -14.58 -15.77 24.73
C ARG A 157 -13.20 -15.34 25.22
N LEU A 158 -12.24 -16.25 25.25
CA LEU A 158 -10.85 -15.96 25.65
C LEU A 158 -10.15 -15.06 24.62
N GLU A 159 -10.32 -15.32 23.32
CA GLU A 159 -9.85 -14.45 22.22
C GLU A 159 -10.42 -13.04 22.34
N ASN A 160 -11.75 -12.91 22.45
CA ASN A 160 -12.40 -11.61 22.67
C ASN A 160 -11.94 -10.89 23.95
N CYS A 161 -11.56 -11.63 24.99
CA CYS A 161 -11.00 -11.05 26.22
C CYS A 161 -9.54 -10.63 26.04
N LEU A 162 -8.74 -11.39 25.28
CA LEU A 162 -7.36 -11.07 24.92
C LEU A 162 -7.30 -9.81 24.05
N ASP A 163 -8.12 -9.72 23.00
CA ASP A 163 -8.20 -8.55 22.12
C ASP A 163 -8.58 -7.29 22.92
N LYS A 164 -9.59 -7.40 23.81
CA LYS A 164 -9.98 -6.31 24.72
C LYS A 164 -8.87 -5.92 25.70
N ALA A 165 -8.05 -6.87 26.13
CA ALA A 165 -6.90 -6.60 26.99
C ALA A 165 -5.77 -5.92 26.21
N GLN A 166 -5.49 -6.34 24.98
CA GLN A 166 -4.53 -5.72 24.07
C GLN A 166 -4.95 -4.28 23.72
N MET A 167 -6.19 -4.06 23.30
CA MET A 167 -6.71 -2.70 23.04
C MET A 167 -6.61 -1.79 24.28
N LYS A 168 -6.85 -2.32 25.49
CA LYS A 168 -6.65 -1.58 26.75
C LYS A 168 -5.18 -1.31 27.05
N PHE A 169 -4.29 -2.25 26.77
CA PHE A 169 -2.85 -2.07 26.91
C PHE A 169 -2.34 -1.00 25.94
N ASP A 170 -2.68 -1.09 24.65
CA ASP A 170 -2.25 -0.13 23.63
C ASP A 170 -2.80 1.27 23.89
N THR A 171 -4.07 1.40 24.32
CA THR A 171 -4.63 2.70 24.70
C THR A 171 -3.95 3.26 25.95
N ALA A 172 -3.70 2.45 26.98
CA ALA A 172 -2.95 2.86 28.17
C ALA A 172 -1.50 3.26 27.85
N PHE A 173 -0.83 2.51 26.97
CA PHE A 173 0.53 2.80 26.50
C PHE A 173 0.59 4.11 25.71
N ASN A 174 -0.34 4.32 24.77
CA ASN A 174 -0.44 5.55 24.00
C ASN A 174 -0.77 6.77 24.88
N ILE A 175 -1.61 6.61 25.90
CA ILE A 175 -1.89 7.65 26.90
C ILE A 175 -0.64 7.92 27.75
N GLY A 176 0.06 6.88 28.21
CA GLY A 176 1.31 7.00 28.97
C GLY A 176 2.42 7.70 28.18
N SER A 177 2.63 7.33 26.92
CA SER A 177 3.58 7.99 26.03
C SER A 177 3.26 9.47 25.85
N ARG A 178 1.99 9.84 25.66
CA ARG A 178 1.57 11.25 25.56
C ARG A 178 1.80 12.02 26.86
N TYR A 179 1.58 11.39 28.02
CA TYR A 179 1.90 12.03 29.30
C TYR A 179 3.41 12.20 29.51
N GLU A 180 4.22 11.25 29.05
CA GLU A 180 5.68 11.37 29.08
C GLU A 180 6.18 12.48 28.13
N ASP A 181 5.61 12.60 26.92
CA ASP A 181 5.89 13.71 25.99
C ASP A 181 5.52 15.08 26.61
N ILE A 182 4.35 15.18 27.25
CA ILE A 182 3.90 16.38 27.97
C ILE A 182 4.85 16.69 29.15
N HIS A 183 5.25 15.67 29.91
CA HIS A 183 6.19 15.83 31.01
C HIS A 183 7.58 16.29 30.53
N GLN A 184 8.07 15.76 29.42
CA GLN A 184 9.34 16.20 28.82
C GLN A 184 9.27 17.63 28.28
N THR A 185 8.17 18.02 27.61
CA THR A 185 7.97 19.42 27.18
C THR A 185 7.91 20.38 28.37
N LEU A 186 7.13 20.07 29.41
CA LEU A 186 7.07 20.87 30.64
C LEU A 186 8.43 20.97 31.36
N LYS A 187 9.21 19.87 31.40
CA LYS A 187 10.56 19.86 31.97
C LYS A 187 11.53 20.73 31.17
N ASN A 188 11.44 20.69 29.84
CA ASN A 188 12.23 21.53 28.95
C ASN A 188 11.84 23.01 29.06
N GLU A 189 10.56 23.33 29.21
CA GLU A 189 10.09 24.70 29.48
C GLU A 189 10.55 25.21 30.86
N SER A 190 10.49 24.36 31.88
CA SER A 190 10.97 24.65 33.24
C SER A 190 12.44 25.11 33.23
N LEU A 191 13.30 24.38 32.51
CA LEU A 191 14.70 24.75 32.31
C LEU A 191 14.87 26.09 31.56
N GLN A 192 13.99 26.40 30.61
CA GLN A 192 14.02 27.67 29.88
C GLN A 192 13.53 28.88 30.68
N TYR A 193 12.65 28.71 31.67
CA TYR A 193 12.12 29.84 32.45
C TYR A 193 13.22 30.58 33.21
N SER A 194 14.23 29.86 33.74
CA SER A 194 15.41 30.48 34.37
C SER A 194 16.12 31.45 33.42
N GLY A 195 16.45 31.00 32.20
CA GLY A 195 17.13 31.84 31.20
C GLY A 195 16.28 33.02 30.70
N LYS A 196 14.96 32.83 30.56
CA LYS A 196 14.01 33.93 30.23
C LYS A 196 13.94 34.97 31.36
N LEU A 197 13.96 34.53 32.61
CA LEU A 197 13.91 35.38 33.79
C LEU A 197 15.22 36.18 33.95
N GLU A 198 16.38 35.52 33.84
CA GLU A 198 17.68 36.19 33.79
C GLU A 198 17.78 37.25 32.68
N ALA A 199 17.23 36.96 31.49
CA ALA A 199 17.23 37.92 30.39
C ALA A 199 16.37 39.16 30.70
N MET A 200 15.19 38.97 31.32
CA MET A 200 14.34 40.07 31.78
C MET A 200 14.98 40.86 32.94
N GLU A 201 15.66 40.19 33.87
CA GLU A 201 16.41 40.85 34.95
C GLU A 201 17.55 41.70 34.40
N LYS A 202 18.35 41.17 33.47
CA LYS A 202 19.43 41.93 32.79
C LYS A 202 18.87 43.16 32.04
N ALA A 203 17.74 43.00 31.35
CA ALA A 203 17.06 44.13 30.70
C ALA A 203 16.55 45.19 31.70
N LEU A 204 15.98 44.76 32.84
CA LEU A 204 15.55 45.68 33.90
C LEU A 204 16.71 46.39 34.59
N ILE A 205 17.85 45.72 34.78
CA ILE A 205 19.08 46.34 35.31
C ILE A 205 19.57 47.42 34.33
N HIS A 206 19.67 47.10 33.05
CA HIS A 206 20.09 48.04 32.02
C HIS A 206 19.17 49.27 31.94
N GLN A 207 17.85 49.08 31.88
CA GLN A 207 16.89 50.19 31.91
C GLN A 207 16.97 51.04 33.19
N ARG A 208 17.27 50.41 34.35
CA ARG A 208 17.50 51.15 35.61
C ARG A 208 18.80 51.97 35.57
N GLU A 209 19.81 51.53 34.82
CA GLU A 209 21.05 52.26 34.60
C GLU A 209 20.84 53.43 33.63
N GLU A 210 20.21 53.21 32.47
CA GLU A 210 19.79 54.26 31.54
C GLU A 210 18.96 55.35 32.25
N LEU A 211 17.99 54.95 33.10
CA LEU A 211 17.19 55.90 33.88
C LEU A 211 18.01 56.67 34.94
N LYS A 212 19.09 56.09 35.49
CA LYS A 212 20.02 56.83 36.38
C LYS A 212 20.84 57.84 35.57
N GLU A 213 21.32 57.47 34.39
CA GLU A 213 22.09 58.36 33.50
C GLU A 213 21.22 59.51 32.98
N LEU A 214 20.01 59.24 32.51
CA LEU A 214 19.04 60.27 32.12
C LEU A 214 18.68 61.22 33.27
N ARG A 215 18.63 60.73 34.52
CA ARG A 215 18.44 61.59 35.72
C ARG A 215 19.66 62.48 35.98
N LYS A 216 20.89 61.98 35.82
CA LYS A 216 22.12 62.79 35.90
C LYS A 216 22.14 63.86 34.82
N MET A 217 21.93 63.49 33.56
CA MET A 217 21.86 64.43 32.43
C MET A 217 20.78 65.49 32.64
N LYS A 218 19.60 65.13 33.19
CA LYS A 218 18.56 66.10 33.56
C LYS A 218 19.03 67.07 34.66
N ALA A 219 19.73 66.58 35.69
CA ALA A 219 20.25 67.43 36.75
C ALA A 219 21.33 68.40 36.22
N GLU A 220 22.26 67.90 35.40
CA GLU A 220 23.29 68.69 34.73
C GLU A 220 22.67 69.76 33.81
N ALA A 221 21.66 69.40 33.01
CA ALA A 221 20.95 70.34 32.14
C ALA A 221 20.17 71.41 32.94
N LEU A 222 19.58 71.05 34.08
CA LEU A 222 18.93 72.01 34.98
C LEU A 222 19.97 72.96 35.63
N GLN A 223 21.10 72.42 36.10
CA GLN A 223 22.19 73.22 36.66
C GLN A 223 22.78 74.19 35.62
N ALA A 224 23.03 73.71 34.39
CA ALA A 224 23.48 74.56 33.28
C ALA A 224 22.46 75.67 32.96
N ARG A 225 21.15 75.36 32.96
CA ARG A 225 20.09 76.37 32.77
C ARG A 225 20.06 77.40 33.90
N GLU A 226 20.20 76.97 35.15
CA GLU A 226 20.27 77.90 36.29
C GLU A 226 21.52 78.75 36.27
N GLN A 227 22.67 78.18 35.88
CA GLN A 227 23.91 78.92 35.77
C GLN A 227 23.83 79.96 34.64
N ALA A 228 23.34 79.59 33.45
CA ALA A 228 23.08 80.53 32.36
C ALA A 228 22.10 81.64 32.78
N LYS A 229 21.06 81.32 33.57
CA LYS A 229 20.14 82.34 34.12
C LYS A 229 20.82 83.27 35.14
N LYS A 230 21.70 82.74 36.00
CA LYS A 230 22.49 83.53 36.96
C LYS A 230 23.48 84.44 36.25
N GLU A 231 24.15 83.95 35.21
CA GLU A 231 25.07 84.72 34.36
C GLU A 231 24.33 85.82 33.59
N MET A 232 23.18 85.49 32.96
CA MET A 232 22.29 86.47 32.33
C MET A 232 21.86 87.57 33.30
N SER A 233 21.40 87.22 34.50
CA SER A 233 20.99 88.19 35.52
C SER A 233 22.15 89.08 36.02
N LYS A 234 23.38 88.55 36.08
CA LYS A 234 24.58 89.35 36.38
C LYS A 234 24.88 90.32 35.25
N PHE A 235 24.88 89.87 33.99
CA PHE A 235 25.08 90.76 32.84
C PHE A 235 23.98 91.83 32.72
N GLU A 236 22.73 91.51 33.04
CA GLU A 236 21.63 92.50 33.14
C GLU A 236 21.90 93.54 34.23
N GLN A 237 22.38 93.11 35.41
CA GLN A 237 22.75 94.04 36.49
C GLN A 237 23.96 94.91 36.12
N GLU A 238 25.03 94.31 35.58
CA GLU A 238 26.24 95.02 35.15
C GLU A 238 25.92 96.04 34.03
N THR A 239 25.10 95.68 33.05
CA THR A 239 24.68 96.60 31.98
C THR A 239 23.74 97.70 32.48
N TYR A 240 22.88 97.41 33.46
CA TYR A 240 22.06 98.42 34.13
C TYR A 240 22.91 99.40 34.96
N GLU A 241 23.87 98.89 35.74
CA GLU A 241 24.79 99.71 36.54
C GLU A 241 25.71 100.55 35.65
N ALA A 242 26.28 99.99 34.58
CA ALA A 242 27.04 100.73 33.59
C ALA A 242 26.20 101.82 32.90
N SER A 243 24.93 101.52 32.58
CA SER A 243 23.99 102.51 32.03
C SER A 243 23.68 103.63 33.03
N ARG A 244 23.51 103.30 34.32
CA ARG A 244 23.30 104.26 35.41
C ARG A 244 24.53 105.14 35.64
N GLN A 245 25.72 104.56 35.68
CA GLN A 245 26.99 105.30 35.79
C GLN A 245 27.19 106.23 34.60
N ARG A 246 26.95 105.74 33.37
CA ARG A 246 27.00 106.57 32.15
C ARG A 246 25.98 107.70 32.20
N HIS A 247 24.76 107.46 32.72
CA HIS A 247 23.76 108.51 32.88
C HIS A 247 24.18 109.56 33.93
N GLN A 248 24.77 109.13 35.05
CA GLN A 248 25.33 110.03 36.07
C GLN A 248 26.48 110.87 35.51
N GLN A 249 27.42 110.27 34.79
CA GLN A 249 28.51 110.97 34.10
C GLN A 249 28.00 111.95 33.04
N LEU A 250 26.97 111.58 32.26
CA LEU A 250 26.30 112.49 31.34
C LEU A 250 25.59 113.64 32.08
N GLN A 251 25.08 113.40 33.28
CA GLN A 251 24.43 114.44 34.09
C GLN A 251 25.45 115.39 34.74
N THR A 252 26.59 114.91 35.23
CA THR A 252 27.67 115.76 35.77
C THR A 252 28.32 116.58 34.66
N THR A 253 28.69 115.95 33.54
CA THR A 253 29.24 116.67 32.38
C THR A 253 28.26 117.67 31.78
N ARG A 254 26.95 117.38 31.75
CA ARG A 254 25.93 118.39 31.40
C ARG A 254 25.95 119.59 32.36
N LYS A 255 25.94 119.35 33.68
CA LYS A 255 26.02 120.43 34.69
C LYS A 255 27.30 121.26 34.54
N GLU A 256 28.45 120.62 34.33
CA GLU A 256 29.72 121.32 34.08
C GLU A 256 29.72 122.10 32.77
N VAL A 257 29.13 121.55 31.70
CA VAL A 257 28.97 122.25 30.42
C VAL A 257 28.01 123.42 30.55
N ASP A 258 26.92 123.30 31.28
CA ASP A 258 25.96 124.39 31.48
C ASP A 258 26.54 125.48 32.39
N GLN A 259 27.30 125.13 33.44
CA GLN A 259 28.11 126.09 34.21
C GLN A 259 29.19 126.77 33.36
N ARG A 260 29.89 126.01 32.51
CA ARG A 260 30.87 126.57 31.57
C ARG A 260 30.22 127.44 30.51
N LYS A 261 29.00 127.13 30.05
CA LYS A 261 28.21 128.01 29.18
C LYS A 261 27.81 129.28 29.89
N GLU A 262 27.35 129.21 31.14
CA GLU A 262 27.00 130.41 31.92
C GLU A 262 28.23 131.32 32.13
N MET A 263 29.40 130.72 32.40
CA MET A 263 30.67 131.44 32.50
C MET A 263 31.18 131.93 31.14
N ALA A 264 31.03 131.14 30.08
CA ALA A 264 31.38 131.52 28.72
C ALA A 264 30.46 132.63 28.20
N GLU A 265 29.16 132.65 28.51
CA GLU A 265 28.23 133.72 28.17
C GLU A 265 28.59 135.03 28.91
N LYS A 266 29.12 134.93 30.14
CA LYS A 266 29.72 136.06 30.88
C LYS A 266 31.04 136.53 30.27
N VAL A 267 31.83 135.63 29.67
CA VAL A 267 33.13 135.93 29.05
C VAL A 267 32.98 136.38 27.59
N GLU A 268 32.03 135.86 26.82
CA GLU A 268 31.72 136.21 25.43
C GLU A 268 31.16 137.63 25.35
N ARG A 269 30.33 138.02 26.34
CA ARG A 269 29.97 139.41 26.62
C ARG A 269 31.18 140.34 26.89
N ARG A 270 32.36 139.80 27.18
CA ARG A 270 33.64 140.54 27.29
C ARG A 270 34.61 140.31 26.13
N ALA A 271 34.54 139.18 25.43
CA ALA A 271 35.54 138.70 24.48
C ALA A 271 35.24 139.05 23.02
N ASN A 272 34.03 139.52 22.69
CA ASN A 272 33.66 140.04 21.36
C ASN A 272 34.34 141.41 21.04
N ARG A 273 35.62 141.58 21.36
CA ARG A 273 36.39 142.82 21.19
C ARG A 273 37.90 142.66 20.89
N ALA A 274 38.40 141.46 20.58
CA ALA A 274 39.81 141.25 20.21
C ALA A 274 40.04 140.24 19.06
N THR A 275 40.42 140.82 17.91
CA THR A 275 41.18 140.32 16.75
C THR A 275 42.28 139.26 17.02
N MET A 276 42.95 138.56 16.08
CA MET A 276 42.93 138.22 14.63
C MET A 276 44.42 137.95 14.20
N ILE A 277 44.69 137.13 13.16
CA ILE A 277 45.93 137.08 12.30
C ILE A 277 47.24 136.42 12.88
N VAL A 278 48.07 135.51 12.27
CA VAL A 278 48.62 135.20 10.89
C VAL A 278 50.02 135.82 10.65
N ASP A 279 51.12 135.16 10.14
CA ASP A 279 51.42 133.81 9.59
C ASP A 279 52.96 133.43 9.57
N HIS A 280 53.33 132.22 9.07
CA HIS A 280 54.61 131.84 8.38
C HIS A 280 55.96 131.79 9.18
N GLN A 281 57.11 131.19 8.78
CA GLN A 281 57.59 130.21 7.74
C GLN A 281 59.03 129.69 8.08
N GLN A 282 59.52 128.64 7.38
CA GLN A 282 60.95 128.32 7.07
C GLN A 282 61.97 128.06 8.25
N ASP A 283 63.18 127.49 8.10
CA ASP A 283 63.94 127.02 6.92
C ASP A 283 64.91 125.82 7.20
N GLN A 284 65.74 125.50 6.21
CA GLN A 284 66.78 124.44 6.12
C GLN A 284 68.13 124.88 6.81
N LYS A 285 69.32 124.25 6.70
CA LYS A 285 69.90 123.14 5.89
C LYS A 285 71.26 122.67 6.49
N THR A 286 71.53 121.37 6.73
CA THR A 286 72.93 120.87 6.80
C THR A 286 73.09 119.35 6.62
N SER A 287 74.09 118.93 5.83
CA SER A 287 74.40 117.51 5.54
C SER A 287 75.81 117.36 4.98
N GLN A 288 76.68 116.58 5.66
CA GLN A 288 77.78 115.82 5.03
C GLN A 288 78.44 114.77 5.95
N MET A 289 78.34 114.89 7.28
CA MET A 289 78.69 113.79 8.21
C MET A 289 77.63 112.66 8.25
N LYS A 290 76.62 112.70 7.37
CA LYS A 290 75.48 111.77 7.38
C LYS A 290 75.74 110.44 6.67
N GLN A 291 76.56 110.35 5.62
CA GLN A 291 76.51 109.18 4.70
C GLN A 291 76.91 107.82 5.29
N GLN A 292 77.90 107.71 6.19
CA GLN A 292 78.23 106.43 6.84
C GLN A 292 77.18 106.02 7.86
N LYS A 293 76.68 106.96 8.69
CA LYS A 293 75.48 106.75 9.50
C LYS A 293 74.28 106.39 8.63
N GLN A 294 74.12 106.97 7.45
CA GLN A 294 72.98 106.73 6.55
C GLN A 294 73.00 105.33 5.94
N LYS A 295 74.15 104.70 5.71
CA LYS A 295 74.22 103.28 5.30
C LYS A 295 73.83 102.34 6.45
N HIS A 296 74.41 102.51 7.64
CA HIS A 296 74.03 101.71 8.81
C HIS A 296 72.56 101.93 9.19
N GLN A 297 72.10 103.18 9.20
CA GLN A 297 70.71 103.53 9.47
C GLN A 297 69.75 103.02 8.40
N ARG A 298 70.14 102.97 7.11
CA ARG A 298 69.33 102.29 6.08
C ARG A 298 69.26 100.79 6.31
N GLN A 299 70.34 100.13 6.73
CA GLN A 299 70.29 98.70 7.07
C GLN A 299 69.44 98.46 8.32
N ILE A 300 69.62 99.25 9.38
CA ILE A 300 68.79 99.21 10.59
C ILE A 300 67.31 99.43 10.23
N LEU A 301 66.97 100.49 9.49
CA LEU A 301 65.60 100.73 9.00
C LEU A 301 65.06 99.61 8.11
N THR A 302 65.91 98.90 7.36
CA THR A 302 65.49 97.75 6.54
C THR A 302 65.17 96.53 7.42
N TYR A 303 65.98 96.29 8.45
CA TYR A 303 65.71 95.24 9.44
C TYR A 303 64.51 95.59 10.32
N GLU A 304 64.40 96.83 10.82
CA GLU A 304 63.24 97.34 11.55
C GLU A 304 61.95 97.19 10.72
N HIS A 305 61.95 97.62 9.46
CA HIS A 305 60.81 97.44 8.56
C HIS A 305 60.49 95.95 8.29
N ALA A 306 61.50 95.08 8.21
CA ALA A 306 61.28 93.63 8.11
C ALA A 306 60.68 93.05 9.41
N PHE A 307 61.15 93.48 10.58
CA PHE A 307 60.62 93.08 11.87
C PHE A 307 59.20 93.61 12.11
N ASP A 308 58.91 94.87 11.77
CA ASP A 308 57.56 95.42 11.83
C ASP A 308 56.60 94.67 10.91
N ARG A 309 57.05 94.27 9.71
CA ARG A 309 56.26 93.44 8.81
C ARG A 309 56.01 92.04 9.38
N ILE A 310 56.97 91.45 10.10
CA ILE A 310 56.79 90.18 10.82
C ILE A 310 55.84 90.35 12.02
N LYS A 311 55.98 91.43 12.81
CA LYS A 311 55.09 91.79 13.93
C LYS A 311 53.65 92.00 13.47
N GLN A 312 53.45 92.69 12.34
CA GLN A 312 52.14 92.87 11.72
C GLN A 312 51.55 91.55 11.20
N ALA A 313 52.37 90.66 10.61
CA ALA A 313 51.92 89.36 10.12
C ALA A 313 51.61 88.35 11.24
N THR A 314 52.30 88.44 12.38
CA THR A 314 52.09 87.58 13.56
C THR A 314 51.11 88.17 14.59
N GLY A 315 50.80 89.46 14.49
CA GLY A 315 49.93 90.19 15.40
C GLY A 315 50.53 90.37 16.81
N VAL A 316 51.83 90.65 16.88
CA VAL A 316 52.63 90.69 18.13
C VAL A 316 53.36 92.02 18.27
N THR A 317 53.44 92.56 19.49
CA THR A 317 54.07 93.87 19.78
C THR A 317 55.58 93.78 20.03
N ASP A 318 56.08 92.74 20.70
CA ASP A 318 57.50 92.56 21.02
C ASP A 318 58.17 91.50 20.13
N ILE A 319 59.51 91.53 20.02
CA ILE A 319 60.29 90.63 19.16
C ILE A 319 60.40 89.23 19.77
N ASP A 320 60.61 89.13 21.08
CA ASP A 320 60.76 87.82 21.75
C ASP A 320 59.45 87.00 21.71
N ASP A 321 58.30 87.69 21.85
CA ASP A 321 56.97 87.10 21.70
C ASP A 321 56.70 86.54 20.29
N VAL A 322 57.35 87.06 19.23
CA VAL A 322 57.22 86.52 17.86
C VAL A 322 57.72 85.08 17.82
N VAL A 323 58.85 84.78 18.48
CA VAL A 323 59.42 83.44 18.50
C VAL A 323 58.50 82.48 19.26
N ALA A 324 57.99 82.89 20.42
CA ALA A 324 57.04 82.11 21.21
C ALA A 324 55.74 81.83 20.43
N ARG A 325 55.22 82.82 19.69
CA ARG A 325 54.01 82.66 18.88
C ARG A 325 54.22 81.76 17.66
N VAL A 326 55.39 81.85 17.00
CA VAL A 326 55.73 80.94 15.88
C VAL A 326 55.90 79.50 16.36
N MET A 327 56.49 79.26 17.55
CA MET A 327 56.62 77.91 18.10
C MET A 327 55.27 77.32 18.51
N THR A 328 54.44 78.07 19.24
CA THR A 328 53.07 77.62 19.58
C THR A 328 52.19 77.41 18.34
N GLN A 329 52.36 78.23 17.29
CA GLN A 329 51.68 78.03 16.00
C GLN A 329 52.20 76.78 15.25
N ARG A 330 53.50 76.46 15.36
CA ARG A 330 54.08 75.22 14.84
C ARG A 330 53.54 73.99 15.58
N ASP A 331 53.49 74.02 16.90
CA ASP A 331 53.02 72.90 17.72
C ASP A 331 51.53 72.65 17.52
N THR A 332 50.71 73.71 17.47
CA THR A 332 49.29 73.59 17.11
C THR A 332 49.10 73.10 15.68
N HIS A 333 49.94 73.50 14.71
CA HIS A 333 49.91 72.93 13.36
C HIS A 333 50.27 71.43 13.34
N VAL A 334 51.29 71.01 14.08
CA VAL A 334 51.65 69.58 14.22
C VAL A 334 50.53 68.78 14.89
N HIS A 335 49.90 69.33 15.93
CA HIS A 335 48.76 68.70 16.59
C HIS A 335 47.54 68.57 15.65
N LEU A 336 47.17 69.65 14.95
CA LEU A 336 46.06 69.67 14.00
C LEU A 336 46.29 68.76 12.79
N THR A 337 47.52 68.68 12.27
CA THR A 337 47.86 67.74 11.18
C THR A 337 47.81 66.29 11.65
N LYS A 338 48.29 65.98 12.86
CA LYS A 338 48.12 64.65 13.47
C LYS A 338 46.63 64.31 13.62
N GLN A 339 45.84 65.20 14.22
CA GLN A 339 44.40 65.00 14.40
C GLN A 339 43.66 64.83 13.05
N LYS A 340 44.05 65.60 12.02
CA LYS A 340 43.54 65.43 10.66
C LYS A 340 43.83 64.03 10.13
N THR A 341 45.08 63.55 10.21
CA THR A 341 45.44 62.20 9.72
C THR A 341 44.72 61.08 10.48
N GLU A 342 44.57 61.20 11.80
CA GLU A 342 43.78 60.26 12.62
C GLU A 342 42.31 60.25 12.19
N LYS A 343 41.71 61.41 11.93
CA LYS A 343 40.32 61.53 11.45
C LYS A 343 40.14 61.03 10.02
N GLU A 344 41.13 61.22 9.15
CA GLU A 344 41.13 60.66 7.79
C GLU A 344 41.23 59.12 7.80
N GLN A 345 42.04 58.54 8.70
CA GLN A 345 42.09 57.08 8.93
C GLN A 345 40.80 56.53 9.56
N GLN A 346 40.18 57.25 10.50
CA GLN A 346 38.86 56.87 11.04
C GLN A 346 37.81 56.89 9.91
N ARG A 347 37.84 57.90 9.06
CA ARG A 347 36.93 58.02 7.90
C ARG A 347 37.13 56.89 6.89
N SER A 348 38.37 56.53 6.54
CA SER A 348 38.59 55.43 5.58
C SER A 348 38.08 54.09 6.12
N ARG A 349 38.40 53.76 7.39
CA ARG A 349 37.88 52.55 8.07
C ARG A 349 36.35 52.49 8.08
N LEU A 350 35.68 53.62 8.37
CA LEU A 350 34.21 53.69 8.37
C LEU A 350 33.63 53.55 6.95
N VAL A 351 34.29 54.08 5.92
CA VAL A 351 33.88 53.90 4.52
C VAL A 351 34.04 52.45 4.08
N GLU A 352 35.15 51.79 4.41
CA GLU A 352 35.37 50.36 4.15
C GLU A 352 34.35 49.48 4.88
N MET A 353 34.10 49.75 6.17
CA MET A 353 33.12 49.01 6.96
C MET A 353 31.71 49.20 6.41
N LYS A 354 31.33 50.42 6.01
CA LYS A 354 30.06 50.69 5.31
C LYS A 354 29.98 49.91 3.99
N ALA A 355 31.05 49.87 3.20
CA ALA A 355 31.05 49.13 1.93
C ALA A 355 30.91 47.61 2.12
N LYS A 356 31.54 47.04 3.17
CA LYS A 356 31.34 45.63 3.56
C LYS A 356 29.90 45.36 3.98
N LEU A 357 29.37 46.17 4.90
CA LEU A 357 28.00 46.03 5.40
C LEU A 357 26.94 46.23 4.29
N GLN A 358 27.21 47.10 3.32
CA GLN A 358 26.36 47.26 2.14
C GLN A 358 26.38 46.02 1.24
N LYS A 359 27.53 45.37 1.04
CA LYS A 359 27.61 44.09 0.30
C LYS A 359 26.83 42.99 1.03
N GLU A 360 27.09 42.79 2.32
CA GLU A 360 26.37 41.82 3.16
C GLU A 360 24.85 42.06 3.15
N TYR A 361 24.41 43.32 3.17
CA TYR A 361 23.00 43.67 3.02
C TYR A 361 22.44 43.33 1.62
N HIS A 362 23.18 43.57 0.54
CA HIS A 362 22.75 43.19 -0.82
C HIS A 362 22.70 41.66 -0.96
N ASP A 363 23.70 40.96 -0.46
CA ASP A 363 23.75 39.50 -0.48
C ASP A 363 22.58 38.91 0.34
N MET A 364 22.31 39.42 1.54
CA MET A 364 21.13 38.99 2.32
C MET A 364 19.81 39.33 1.64
N LYS A 365 19.68 40.53 1.05
CA LYS A 365 18.45 40.95 0.36
C LYS A 365 18.17 40.04 -0.84
N PHE A 366 19.10 39.94 -1.78
CA PHE A 366 18.88 39.20 -3.02
C PHE A 366 19.01 37.68 -2.87
N SER A 367 19.80 37.16 -1.91
CA SER A 367 19.85 35.72 -1.62
C SER A 367 18.65 35.28 -0.78
N GLY A 368 18.21 36.09 0.19
CA GLY A 368 17.03 35.83 1.01
C GLY A 368 15.74 35.80 0.19
N GLU A 369 15.54 36.82 -0.66
CA GLU A 369 14.36 36.93 -1.52
C GLU A 369 14.30 35.79 -2.56
N ASN A 370 15.43 35.41 -3.18
CA ASN A 370 15.49 34.25 -4.07
C ASN A 370 15.25 32.90 -3.37
N LYS A 371 15.68 32.74 -2.10
CA LYS A 371 15.40 31.53 -1.31
C LYS A 371 13.93 31.47 -0.90
N LEU A 372 13.35 32.60 -0.50
CA LEU A 372 11.94 32.69 -0.13
C LEU A 372 11.03 32.42 -1.34
N SER A 373 11.31 33.03 -2.49
CA SER A 373 10.58 32.80 -3.75
C SER A 373 10.64 31.33 -4.19
N LYS A 374 11.83 30.69 -4.16
CA LYS A 374 11.95 29.24 -4.44
C LYS A 374 11.23 28.35 -3.42
N SER A 375 11.14 28.78 -2.16
CA SER A 375 10.37 28.07 -1.13
C SER A 375 8.87 28.19 -1.37
N GLN A 376 8.38 29.40 -1.66
CA GLN A 376 6.98 29.67 -2.01
C GLN A 376 6.56 28.90 -3.26
N GLN A 377 7.36 28.91 -4.32
CA GLN A 377 7.06 28.16 -5.54
C GLN A 377 6.98 26.64 -5.29
N LYS A 378 7.84 26.09 -4.43
CA LYS A 378 7.75 24.68 -4.00
C LYS A 378 6.50 24.39 -3.16
N LEU A 379 6.13 25.32 -2.27
CA LEU A 379 4.92 25.21 -1.47
C LEU A 379 3.67 25.23 -2.35
N GLU A 380 3.61 26.13 -3.33
CA GLU A 380 2.52 26.28 -4.29
C GLU A 380 2.36 25.02 -5.16
N THR A 381 3.46 24.48 -5.72
CA THR A 381 3.42 23.21 -6.45
C THR A 381 2.95 22.04 -5.58
N ALA A 382 3.40 21.95 -4.32
CA ALA A 382 2.96 20.90 -3.40
C ALA A 382 1.49 21.04 -3.01
N GLN A 383 0.99 22.27 -2.82
CA GLN A 383 -0.42 22.55 -2.59
C GLN A 383 -1.30 22.20 -3.80
N GLU A 384 -0.81 22.44 -5.03
CA GLU A 384 -1.55 22.09 -6.23
C GLU A 384 -1.56 20.57 -6.49
N GLU A 385 -0.47 19.86 -6.18
CA GLU A 385 -0.44 18.40 -6.17
C GLU A 385 -1.38 17.81 -5.12
N LEU A 386 -1.41 18.38 -3.90
CA LEU A 386 -2.33 17.98 -2.85
C LEU A 386 -3.80 18.12 -3.30
N ARG A 387 -4.20 19.30 -3.84
CA ARG A 387 -5.54 19.52 -4.39
C ARG A 387 -5.90 18.52 -5.51
N LYS A 388 -4.93 18.17 -6.37
CA LYS A 388 -5.13 17.16 -7.43
C LYS A 388 -5.31 15.75 -6.87
N LEU A 389 -4.67 15.42 -5.75
CA LEU A 389 -4.85 14.14 -5.05
C LEU A 389 -6.18 14.10 -4.28
N GLU A 390 -6.55 15.18 -3.58
CA GLU A 390 -7.83 15.33 -2.89
C GLU A 390 -9.00 15.15 -3.85
N LEU A 391 -8.99 15.86 -5.00
CA LEU A 391 -10.03 15.74 -6.03
C LEU A 391 -10.10 14.33 -6.65
N LYS A 392 -8.96 13.62 -6.77
CA LYS A 392 -8.93 12.21 -7.21
C LYS A 392 -9.51 11.27 -6.14
N ASN A 393 -9.24 11.54 -4.87
CA ASN A 393 -9.75 10.76 -3.75
C ASN A 393 -11.26 10.93 -3.62
N GLU A 394 -11.77 12.17 -3.67
CA GLU A 394 -13.20 12.48 -3.66
C GLU A 394 -13.93 11.79 -4.82
N LYS A 395 -13.45 11.93 -6.07
CA LYS A 395 -13.99 11.21 -7.23
C LYS A 395 -13.94 9.68 -7.09
N SER A 396 -13.01 9.14 -6.31
CA SER A 396 -12.92 7.70 -6.04
C SER A 396 -13.91 7.27 -4.95
N ARG A 397 -14.11 8.12 -3.93
CA ARG A 397 -15.13 7.94 -2.89
C ARG A 397 -16.54 8.00 -3.48
N ASP A 398 -16.83 8.97 -4.34
CA ASP A 398 -18.12 9.09 -5.04
C ASP A 398 -18.42 7.85 -5.90
N LYS A 399 -17.40 7.32 -6.59
CA LYS A 399 -17.52 6.06 -7.34
C LYS A 399 -17.81 4.89 -6.41
N LEU A 400 -17.11 4.79 -5.28
CA LEU A 400 -17.32 3.73 -4.29
C LEU A 400 -18.73 3.81 -3.67
N GLU A 401 -19.24 5.01 -3.40
CA GLU A 401 -20.60 5.23 -2.89
C GLU A 401 -21.68 4.88 -3.92
N ARG A 402 -21.48 5.26 -5.20
CA ARG A 402 -22.36 4.83 -6.31
C ARG A 402 -22.35 3.30 -6.49
N VAL A 403 -21.18 2.66 -6.44
CA VAL A 403 -21.08 1.19 -6.53
C VAL A 403 -21.70 0.54 -5.29
N GLY A 404 -21.50 1.11 -4.09
CA GLY A 404 -22.08 0.61 -2.84
C GLY A 404 -23.61 0.68 -2.83
N THR A 405 -24.20 1.81 -3.27
CA THR A 405 -25.65 1.97 -3.38
C THR A 405 -26.26 1.04 -4.44
N VAL A 406 -25.58 0.83 -5.58
CA VAL A 406 -25.98 -0.20 -6.56
C VAL A 406 -25.89 -1.60 -5.96
N LEU A 407 -24.79 -1.93 -5.27
CA LEU A 407 -24.62 -3.25 -4.64
C LEU A 407 -25.67 -3.52 -3.56
N VAL A 408 -26.08 -2.51 -2.79
CA VAL A 408 -27.18 -2.62 -1.82
C VAL A 408 -28.51 -2.89 -2.55
N LYS A 409 -28.80 -2.18 -3.65
CA LYS A 409 -29.99 -2.44 -4.50
C LYS A 409 -30.00 -3.85 -5.11
N VAL A 410 -28.85 -4.34 -5.56
CA VAL A 410 -28.72 -5.72 -6.06
C VAL A 410 -28.90 -6.73 -4.93
N LYS A 411 -28.29 -6.50 -3.75
CA LYS A 411 -28.45 -7.36 -2.57
C LYS A 411 -29.91 -7.46 -2.11
N THR A 412 -30.64 -6.34 -2.05
CA THR A 412 -32.05 -6.34 -1.67
C THR A 412 -32.94 -6.95 -2.75
N GLY A 413 -32.66 -6.69 -4.03
CA GLY A 413 -33.33 -7.33 -5.16
C GLY A 413 -33.15 -8.86 -5.19
N MET A 414 -31.92 -9.35 -4.99
CA MET A 414 -31.63 -10.79 -4.93
C MET A 414 -32.28 -11.46 -3.72
N LYS A 415 -32.27 -10.83 -2.53
CA LYS A 415 -33.03 -11.35 -1.38
C LYS A 415 -34.53 -11.44 -1.66
N SER A 416 -35.11 -10.42 -2.29
CA SER A 416 -36.53 -10.45 -2.67
C SER A 416 -36.85 -11.54 -3.72
N LEU A 417 -35.90 -11.83 -4.62
CA LEU A 417 -36.02 -12.93 -5.58
C LEU A 417 -35.89 -14.30 -4.89
N GLU A 418 -34.92 -14.45 -3.97
CA GLU A 418 -34.72 -15.66 -3.16
C GLU A 418 -35.94 -15.98 -2.31
N ASP A 419 -36.56 -14.97 -1.68
CA ASP A 419 -37.81 -15.12 -0.92
C ASP A 419 -38.99 -15.54 -1.81
N LYS A 420 -39.13 -14.97 -3.01
CA LYS A 420 -40.16 -15.38 -3.99
C LYS A 420 -39.94 -16.80 -4.54
N LEU A 421 -38.69 -17.25 -4.61
CA LEU A 421 -38.31 -18.59 -5.09
C LEU A 421 -38.09 -19.59 -3.94
N ARG A 422 -38.55 -19.28 -2.72
CA ARG A 422 -38.35 -20.13 -1.54
C ARG A 422 -38.95 -21.53 -1.71
N GLU A 423 -40.10 -21.62 -2.37
CA GLU A 423 -40.84 -22.87 -2.61
C GLU A 423 -40.30 -23.70 -3.79
N VAL A 424 -39.39 -23.14 -4.59
CA VAL A 424 -38.81 -23.82 -5.75
C VAL A 424 -37.54 -24.58 -5.34
N HIS A 425 -37.59 -25.90 -5.44
CA HIS A 425 -36.49 -26.78 -5.04
C HIS A 425 -35.65 -27.31 -6.21
N ILE A 426 -34.34 -27.10 -6.09
CA ILE A 426 -33.30 -27.71 -6.92
C ILE A 426 -33.03 -29.13 -6.38
N LEU A 427 -32.80 -30.09 -7.30
CA LEU A 427 -32.38 -31.47 -6.99
C LEU A 427 -30.86 -31.52 -6.71
N PRO A 428 -30.39 -32.47 -5.89
CA PRO A 428 -28.96 -32.72 -5.69
C PRO A 428 -28.19 -32.92 -7.01
N PRO A 429 -26.91 -32.53 -7.11
CA PRO A 429 -26.02 -32.10 -6.03
C PRO A 429 -26.08 -30.61 -5.66
N ASP A 430 -26.90 -29.81 -6.34
CA ASP A 430 -27.00 -28.37 -6.11
C ASP A 430 -27.77 -28.01 -4.83
N ARG A 431 -27.38 -26.90 -4.18
CA ARG A 431 -27.95 -26.45 -2.90
C ARG A 431 -29.05 -25.40 -3.10
N ASN A 432 -30.03 -25.38 -2.19
CA ASN A 432 -31.23 -24.54 -2.28
C ASN A 432 -31.12 -23.16 -1.61
N TYR A 433 -30.00 -22.89 -0.93
CA TYR A 433 -29.69 -21.69 -0.17
C TYR A 433 -28.18 -21.39 -0.26
N SER A 434 -27.80 -20.11 -0.20
CA SER A 434 -26.40 -19.68 -0.09
C SER A 434 -25.86 -19.92 1.32
N ILE A 435 -24.61 -20.35 1.42
CA ILE A 435 -23.93 -20.59 2.72
C ILE A 435 -23.13 -19.37 3.13
N SER A 436 -22.49 -18.70 2.17
CA SER A 436 -21.64 -17.55 2.43
C SER A 436 -22.41 -16.23 2.53
N GLY A 437 -23.69 -16.21 2.14
CA GLY A 437 -24.47 -14.98 1.96
C GLY A 437 -23.94 -14.08 0.83
N ASP A 438 -23.12 -14.63 -0.07
CA ASP A 438 -22.58 -13.88 -1.19
C ASP A 438 -23.61 -13.67 -2.30
N VAL A 439 -23.54 -12.51 -2.95
CA VAL A 439 -24.46 -12.11 -4.01
C VAL A 439 -24.30 -12.98 -5.24
N THR A 440 -23.08 -13.44 -5.54
CA THR A 440 -22.84 -14.29 -6.72
C THR A 440 -23.44 -15.69 -6.52
N GLU A 441 -23.29 -16.26 -5.32
CA GLU A 441 -23.85 -17.57 -4.94
C GLU A 441 -25.39 -17.52 -4.91
N THR A 442 -25.98 -16.52 -4.24
CA THR A 442 -27.45 -16.33 -4.22
C THR A 442 -28.03 -16.11 -5.61
N THR A 443 -27.37 -15.32 -6.47
CA THR A 443 -27.79 -15.13 -7.87
C THR A 443 -27.77 -16.44 -8.65
N SER A 444 -26.68 -17.21 -8.55
CA SER A 444 -26.53 -18.52 -9.23
C SER A 444 -27.63 -19.51 -8.83
N ILE A 445 -27.94 -19.59 -7.53
CA ILE A 445 -29.02 -20.43 -7.00
C ILE A 445 -30.38 -19.93 -7.50
N CYS A 446 -30.64 -18.62 -7.51
CA CYS A 446 -31.88 -18.06 -8.02
C CYS A 446 -32.07 -18.33 -9.51
N CYS A 447 -31.02 -18.20 -10.35
CA CYS A 447 -31.09 -18.58 -11.77
C CYS A 447 -31.52 -20.04 -11.95
N LYS A 448 -30.85 -20.99 -11.26
CA LYS A 448 -31.20 -22.41 -11.34
C LYS A 448 -32.62 -22.73 -10.86
N LYS A 449 -33.16 -21.95 -9.90
CA LYS A 449 -34.58 -22.04 -9.50
C LYS A 449 -35.52 -21.50 -10.56
N VAL A 450 -35.19 -20.35 -11.18
CA VAL A 450 -35.97 -19.79 -12.30
C VAL A 450 -35.99 -20.75 -13.49
N ASP A 451 -34.86 -21.32 -13.87
CA ASP A 451 -34.78 -22.29 -14.98
C ASP A 451 -35.70 -23.49 -14.74
N ARG A 452 -35.72 -24.04 -13.52
CA ARG A 452 -36.63 -25.13 -13.13
C ARG A 452 -38.10 -24.73 -13.09
N LEU A 453 -38.40 -23.49 -12.69
CA LEU A 453 -39.76 -22.97 -12.74
C LEU A 453 -40.21 -22.78 -14.19
N MET A 454 -39.32 -22.34 -15.08
CA MET A 454 -39.57 -22.29 -16.52
C MET A 454 -39.80 -23.69 -17.10
N ASP A 455 -38.94 -24.66 -16.80
CA ASP A 455 -39.09 -26.06 -17.24
C ASP A 455 -40.41 -26.68 -16.75
N SER A 456 -40.78 -26.46 -15.48
CA SER A 456 -42.02 -27.01 -14.90
C SER A 456 -43.29 -26.30 -15.35
N MET A 457 -43.22 -25.02 -15.73
CA MET A 457 -44.30 -24.27 -16.36
C MET A 457 -44.40 -24.52 -17.88
N THR A 458 -43.38 -25.13 -18.51
CA THR A 458 -43.33 -25.36 -19.96
C THR A 458 -43.07 -26.81 -20.41
N PRO A 459 -43.74 -27.84 -19.84
CA PRO A 459 -43.68 -29.21 -20.40
C PRO A 459 -44.36 -29.25 -21.78
N GLY A 460 -43.61 -28.93 -22.84
CA GLY A 460 -44.05 -28.97 -24.25
C GLY A 460 -44.32 -27.62 -24.94
N ARG A 461 -44.16 -26.47 -24.25
CA ARG A 461 -44.29 -25.13 -24.87
C ARG A 461 -42.93 -24.51 -25.15
N THR A 462 -42.48 -24.64 -26.40
CA THR A 462 -41.32 -23.88 -26.93
C THR A 462 -41.54 -22.36 -26.82
N PRO A 463 -40.51 -21.52 -26.59
CA PRO A 463 -40.68 -20.07 -26.49
C PRO A 463 -41.30 -19.43 -27.76
N SER A 464 -41.09 -20.04 -28.93
CA SER A 464 -41.74 -19.64 -30.19
C SER A 464 -43.27 -19.85 -30.24
N LYS A 465 -43.83 -20.72 -29.39
CA LYS A 465 -45.29 -20.90 -29.26
C LYS A 465 -45.87 -19.91 -28.27
N ILE A 466 -45.18 -19.70 -27.16
CA ILE A 466 -45.54 -18.70 -26.14
C ILE A 466 -45.59 -17.30 -26.76
N THR A 467 -44.61 -16.91 -27.58
CA THR A 467 -44.62 -15.64 -28.32
C THR A 467 -45.74 -15.55 -29.37
N SER A 468 -46.10 -16.66 -30.02
CA SER A 468 -47.23 -16.71 -30.96
C SER A 468 -48.60 -16.63 -30.27
N GLU A 469 -48.72 -17.13 -29.03
CA GLU A 469 -49.94 -17.04 -28.22
C GLU A 469 -50.06 -15.66 -27.54
N LEU A 470 -48.93 -15.07 -27.11
CA LEU A 470 -48.86 -13.69 -26.60
C LEU A 470 -49.16 -12.61 -27.65
N ALA A 471 -48.96 -12.94 -28.93
CA ALA A 471 -49.29 -12.11 -30.08
C ALA A 471 -50.64 -12.48 -30.73
N SER A 472 -51.43 -13.35 -30.10
CA SER A 472 -52.79 -13.63 -30.55
C SER A 472 -53.77 -12.58 -30.03
N ASP A 473 -54.68 -12.12 -30.88
CA ASP A 473 -55.67 -11.11 -30.51
C ASP A 473 -56.56 -11.57 -29.35
N GLU A 474 -56.89 -12.87 -29.29
CA GLU A 474 -57.64 -13.51 -28.19
C GLU A 474 -56.97 -13.30 -26.81
N PHE A 475 -55.64 -13.36 -26.74
CA PHE A 475 -54.90 -13.14 -25.49
C PHE A 475 -54.85 -11.65 -25.11
N HIS A 476 -54.75 -10.76 -26.10
CA HIS A 476 -54.83 -9.31 -25.88
C HIS A 476 -56.22 -8.86 -25.43
N GLU A 477 -57.28 -9.49 -25.92
CA GLU A 477 -58.67 -9.24 -25.55
C GLU A 477 -58.98 -9.78 -24.14
N PHE A 478 -58.56 -11.00 -23.81
CA PHE A 478 -58.64 -11.56 -22.46
C PHE A 478 -57.88 -10.73 -21.40
N LEU A 479 -56.72 -10.16 -21.77
CA LEU A 479 -56.02 -9.22 -20.90
C LEU A 479 -56.80 -7.91 -20.73
N ALA A 480 -57.33 -7.34 -21.82
CA ALA A 480 -58.09 -6.09 -21.77
C ALA A 480 -59.32 -6.21 -20.86
N GLU A 481 -60.00 -7.36 -20.85
CA GLU A 481 -61.17 -7.63 -20.00
C GLU A 481 -60.85 -7.74 -18.50
N ARG A 482 -59.58 -7.98 -18.13
CA ARG A 482 -59.12 -8.18 -16.74
C ARG A 482 -58.25 -7.06 -16.17
N LEU A 483 -58.02 -5.97 -16.90
CA LEU A 483 -57.25 -4.83 -16.39
C LEU A 483 -58.07 -3.97 -15.40
N PRO A 484 -57.51 -3.55 -14.25
CA PRO A 484 -58.13 -2.56 -13.39
C PRO A 484 -58.35 -1.22 -14.12
N THR A 485 -59.44 -0.52 -13.82
CA THR A 485 -59.88 0.73 -14.49
C THR A 485 -58.92 1.91 -14.36
N GLU A 486 -57.87 1.79 -13.54
CA GLU A 486 -56.84 2.81 -13.31
C GLU A 486 -55.66 2.70 -14.31
N ASN A 487 -55.56 1.61 -15.07
CA ASN A 487 -54.47 1.40 -16.03
C ASN A 487 -54.72 2.13 -17.36
N ILE A 488 -54.10 3.29 -17.54
CA ILE A 488 -54.06 4.01 -18.82
C ILE A 488 -52.95 3.41 -19.70
N ARG A 489 -53.30 2.85 -20.87
CA ARG A 489 -52.31 2.43 -21.89
C ARG A 489 -51.60 3.65 -22.46
N ILE A 490 -50.30 3.77 -22.20
CA ILE A 490 -49.43 4.76 -22.87
C ILE A 490 -49.02 4.17 -24.23
N GLN A 491 -49.45 4.80 -25.33
CA GLN A 491 -48.86 4.56 -26.64
C GLN A 491 -47.48 5.20 -26.68
N VAL A 492 -46.43 4.37 -26.67
CA VAL A 492 -45.07 4.84 -26.95
C VAL A 492 -44.98 5.16 -28.44
N GLN A 493 -44.99 6.44 -28.78
CA GLN A 493 -44.66 6.89 -30.14
C GLN A 493 -43.17 6.61 -30.38
N GLU A 494 -42.84 6.11 -31.57
CA GLU A 494 -41.45 5.95 -31.99
C GLU A 494 -40.79 7.34 -32.08
N HIS A 495 -39.92 7.65 -31.13
CA HIS A 495 -39.20 8.93 -31.11
C HIS A 495 -38.21 9.00 -32.26
N THR A 496 -38.51 9.83 -33.26
CA THR A 496 -37.52 10.29 -34.24
C THR A 496 -36.49 11.21 -33.54
N ASP A 497 -35.20 10.95 -33.76
CA ASP A 497 -34.11 11.72 -33.17
C ASP A 497 -34.24 13.24 -33.38
N ALA A 498 -34.35 13.98 -32.28
CA ALA A 498 -34.24 15.43 -32.27
C ALA A 498 -33.44 15.87 -31.03
N ASN A 499 -32.37 16.64 -31.25
CA ASN A 499 -31.44 17.09 -30.21
C ASN A 499 -32.15 17.83 -29.07
N ILE A 500 -32.12 17.25 -27.87
CA ILE A 500 -32.48 17.94 -26.63
C ILE A 500 -31.20 18.59 -26.08
N SER A 501 -31.05 19.90 -26.31
CA SER A 501 -30.07 20.73 -25.62
C SER A 501 -30.61 21.09 -24.24
N GLU A 502 -30.26 20.28 -23.26
CA GLU A 502 -30.67 20.45 -21.86
C GLU A 502 -29.87 21.56 -21.15
N PHE A 503 -30.53 22.27 -20.22
CA PHE A 503 -30.01 23.35 -19.34
C PHE A 503 -29.76 24.75 -19.96
N ASP A 504 -30.86 25.45 -20.25
CA ASP A 504 -30.96 26.89 -19.93
C ASP A 504 -31.63 27.01 -18.55
N PHE A 505 -31.04 27.78 -17.63
CA PHE A 505 -31.60 28.00 -16.30
C PHE A 505 -31.82 29.49 -16.09
N ASP A 506 -33.09 29.93 -16.19
CA ASP A 506 -33.51 31.30 -15.90
C ASP A 506 -33.24 31.65 -14.44
N SER A 507 -32.08 32.23 -14.17
CA SER A 507 -31.78 32.97 -12.94
C SER A 507 -32.05 34.45 -13.20
N ALA A 508 -33.32 34.82 -13.23
CA ALA A 508 -33.71 36.21 -13.09
C ALA A 508 -33.38 36.69 -11.67
N GLU A 509 -33.05 37.98 -11.57
CA GLU A 509 -32.75 38.74 -10.33
C GLU A 509 -31.31 38.58 -9.78
N GLU A 510 -30.79 39.69 -9.23
CA GLU A 510 -29.42 39.90 -8.70
C GLU A 510 -28.23 39.80 -9.69
N ASN A 511 -28.08 40.78 -10.60
CA ASN A 511 -26.75 41.24 -11.12
C ASN A 511 -26.85 42.53 -11.97
N GLU A 512 -27.34 43.63 -11.39
CA GLU A 512 -27.58 44.89 -12.14
C GLU A 512 -26.30 45.71 -12.45
N ASP A 513 -25.15 45.36 -11.85
CA ASP A 513 -23.88 46.11 -11.92
C ASP A 513 -22.73 45.39 -12.69
N SER A 514 -23.07 44.49 -13.62
CA SER A 514 -22.07 43.83 -14.50
C SER A 514 -22.03 44.46 -15.89
N PHE A 515 -20.96 45.21 -16.20
CA PHE A 515 -20.74 45.79 -17.53
C PHE A 515 -20.84 44.74 -18.64
N THR A 516 -21.81 44.90 -19.54
CA THR A 516 -22.01 43.97 -20.65
C THR A 516 -20.81 44.01 -21.61
N ARG A 517 -20.60 42.92 -22.35
CA ARG A 517 -19.51 42.78 -23.35
C ARG A 517 -19.38 43.97 -24.30
N ASP A 518 -20.50 44.59 -24.68
CA ASP A 518 -20.50 45.74 -25.58
C ASP A 518 -20.21 47.08 -24.88
N ASP A 519 -20.44 47.22 -23.58
CA ASP A 519 -20.01 48.40 -22.83
C ASP A 519 -18.50 48.36 -22.54
N ILE A 520 -17.94 47.16 -22.31
CA ILE A 520 -16.49 46.95 -22.27
C ILE A 520 -15.86 47.35 -23.61
N LYS A 521 -16.47 46.98 -24.76
CA LYS A 521 -16.02 47.45 -26.08
C LYS A 521 -16.11 48.97 -26.22
N LYS A 522 -17.25 49.60 -25.87
CA LYS A 522 -17.43 51.06 -25.94
C LYS A 522 -16.39 51.81 -25.10
N ASN A 523 -16.08 51.32 -23.88
CA ASN A 523 -15.04 51.92 -23.04
C ASN A 523 -13.63 51.71 -23.61
N GLY A 524 -13.32 50.53 -24.16
CA GLY A 524 -12.06 50.29 -24.88
C GLY A 524 -11.88 51.24 -26.07
N GLN A 525 -12.97 51.50 -26.82
CA GLN A 525 -12.95 52.39 -27.98
C GLN A 525 -12.80 53.86 -27.57
N ARG A 526 -13.49 54.31 -26.52
CA ARG A 526 -13.26 55.64 -25.90
C ARG A 526 -11.82 55.84 -25.42
N LEU A 527 -11.20 54.80 -24.87
CA LEU A 527 -9.80 54.83 -24.44
C LEU A 527 -8.84 54.99 -25.62
N LEU A 528 -9.08 54.30 -26.74
CA LEU A 528 -8.32 54.47 -27.98
C LEU A 528 -8.46 55.89 -28.55
N ASP A 529 -9.69 56.39 -28.67
CA ASP A 529 -9.98 57.75 -29.16
C ASP A 529 -9.35 58.85 -28.29
N SER A 530 -9.25 58.62 -26.98
CA SER A 530 -8.59 59.54 -26.04
C SER A 530 -7.09 59.68 -26.30
N LYS A 531 -6.43 58.65 -26.83
CA LYS A 531 -4.98 58.65 -27.13
C LYS A 531 -4.64 59.16 -28.53
N LEU A 532 -5.62 59.24 -29.43
CA LEU A 532 -5.43 59.69 -30.82
C LEU A 532 -5.58 61.21 -31.02
N LYS A 533 -6.01 61.98 -30.00
CA LYS A 533 -6.11 63.45 -30.11
C LYS A 533 -4.75 64.16 -29.96
N PRO A 534 -4.28 64.92 -30.97
CA PRO A 534 -2.99 65.62 -30.88
C PRO A 534 -3.04 66.81 -29.91
N LYS A 535 -2.02 66.92 -29.04
CA LYS A 535 -1.90 68.02 -28.08
C LYS A 535 -1.67 69.37 -28.77
N LYS A 536 -2.60 70.33 -28.61
CA LYS A 536 -2.40 71.73 -29.03
C LYS A 536 -1.21 72.35 -28.28
N LYS A 537 -0.22 72.88 -29.00
CA LYS A 537 0.89 73.67 -28.43
C LYS A 537 0.36 75.00 -27.89
N ARG A 538 0.60 75.32 -26.61
CA ARG A 538 0.44 76.69 -26.08
C ARG A 538 1.70 77.49 -26.43
N GLY A 539 1.50 78.70 -26.97
CA GLY A 539 2.60 79.56 -27.43
C GLY A 539 3.40 80.20 -26.29
N LYS A 540 4.69 80.47 -26.54
CA LYS A 540 5.50 81.35 -25.70
C LYS A 540 4.98 82.79 -25.83
N ARG A 541 4.86 83.51 -24.71
CA ARG A 541 4.88 84.97 -24.71
C ARG A 541 6.33 85.44 -24.59
N LYS A 542 6.64 86.54 -25.29
CA LYS A 542 7.80 87.40 -25.01
C LYS A 542 7.51 88.23 -23.77
#